data_AF-A0A7W0QY75-F1
#
_entry.id   AF-A0A7W0QY75-F1
#
_cell.length_a   1.000
_cell.length_b   1.000
_cell.length_c   1.000
_cell.angle_alpha   90.00
_cell.angle_beta   90.00
_cell.angle_gamma   90.00
#
_symmetry.space_group_name_H-M   'P 1'
#
loop_
_entity.id
_entity.type
_entity.pdbx_description
1 polymer ?
#
loop_
_entity_poly.entity_id
_entity_poly.type
_entity_poly.pdbx_seq_one_letter_code
_entity_poly.pdbx_strand_id
1 'polypeptide(L)'
;ARASAAVPDARAKARAWARMMEDPSTSNREFEALAEGLWDVERPALVGDYVDRYFAESVALCATRGASFSDQLGDAFPRVPLDTAQVAALERALEADVPTVLRRAWADHLDDLRRSRRGRG
;
A
#
# COMPACT_ATOMS: atom_id res chain seq x y z
N ALA A 1 -12.01 8.09 32.93
CA ALA A 1 -11.49 7.15 31.92
C ALA A 1 -11.67 7.76 30.52
N ARG A 2 -10.59 8.22 29.87
CA ARG A 2 -10.58 8.80 28.52
C ARG A 2 -9.84 7.83 27.59
N ALA A 3 -10.53 6.88 26.96
CA ALA A 3 -9.85 5.96 26.03
C ALA A 3 -10.78 5.17 25.06
N SER A 4 -11.98 5.66 24.69
CA SER A 4 -12.91 4.85 23.87
C SER A 4 -13.41 5.52 22.59
N ALA A 5 -12.82 6.64 22.19
CA ALA A 5 -13.07 7.26 20.89
C ALA A 5 -11.92 6.97 19.92
N ALA A 6 -11.39 5.74 19.92
CA ALA A 6 -10.64 5.26 18.76
C ALA A 6 -11.62 5.36 17.58
N VAL A 7 -11.41 6.39 16.75
CA VAL A 7 -12.36 6.86 15.74
C VAL A 7 -12.86 5.65 14.93
N PRO A 8 -14.18 5.51 14.68
CA PRO A 8 -14.78 4.40 13.95
C PRO A 8 -14.05 3.94 12.68
N ASP A 9 -13.17 4.76 12.11
CA ASP A 9 -12.38 4.46 10.92
C ASP A 9 -10.97 3.90 11.21
N ALA A 10 -10.26 4.37 12.25
CA ALA A 10 -8.87 3.94 12.51
C ALA A 10 -8.77 2.44 12.83
N ARG A 11 -9.71 1.93 13.64
CA ARG A 11 -9.80 0.49 13.94
C ARG A 11 -10.23 -0.34 12.73
N ALA A 12 -10.98 0.24 11.80
CA ALA A 12 -11.34 -0.42 10.55
C ALA A 12 -10.13 -0.56 9.63
N LYS A 13 -9.32 0.51 9.46
CA LYS A 13 -8.06 0.46 8.70
C LYS A 13 -7.08 -0.58 9.26
N ALA A 14 -6.93 -0.63 10.58
CA ALA A 14 -6.06 -1.62 11.24
C ALA A 14 -6.50 -3.07 10.98
N ARG A 15 -7.82 -3.33 11.00
CA ARG A 15 -8.37 -4.65 10.68
C ARG A 15 -8.20 -5.02 9.21
N ALA A 16 -8.44 -4.07 8.30
CA ALA A 16 -8.22 -4.29 6.89
C ALA A 16 -6.75 -4.63 6.60
N TRP A 17 -5.83 -3.88 7.21
CA TRP A 17 -4.39 -4.14 7.10
C TRP A 17 -4.00 -5.54 7.57
N ALA A 18 -4.41 -5.92 8.79
CA ALA A 18 -4.09 -7.23 9.34
C ALA A 18 -4.64 -8.35 8.46
N ARG A 19 -5.88 -8.22 7.96
CA ARG A 19 -6.49 -9.20 7.05
C ARG A 19 -5.76 -9.29 5.70
N MET A 20 -5.26 -8.18 5.18
CA MET A 20 -4.47 -8.16 3.93
C MET A 20 -3.09 -8.81 4.09
N MET A 21 -2.37 -8.46 5.15
CA MET A 21 -0.95 -8.80 5.28
C MET A 21 -0.69 -10.09 6.06
N GLU A 22 -1.50 -10.39 7.07
CA GLU A 22 -1.24 -11.48 8.02
C GLU A 22 -2.03 -12.75 7.68
N ASP A 23 -3.19 -12.60 7.02
CA ASP A 23 -4.07 -13.75 6.76
C ASP A 23 -3.81 -14.37 5.37
N PRO A 24 -3.39 -15.64 5.29
CA PRO A 24 -3.15 -16.34 4.03
C PRO A 24 -4.43 -16.87 3.37
N SER A 25 -5.57 -16.88 4.07
CA SER A 25 -6.86 -17.32 3.54
C SER A 25 -7.61 -16.23 2.77
N THR A 26 -7.12 -14.99 2.80
CA THR A 26 -7.72 -13.86 2.11
C THR A 26 -7.72 -14.12 0.61
N SER A 27 -8.91 -14.23 0.03
CA SER A 27 -9.07 -14.44 -1.42
C SER A 27 -8.65 -13.20 -2.20
N ASN A 28 -8.35 -13.37 -3.50
CA ASN A 28 -7.89 -12.23 -4.30
C ASN A 28 -8.91 -11.07 -4.31
N ARG A 29 -10.19 -11.41 -4.49
CA ARG A 29 -11.30 -10.45 -4.48
C ARG A 29 -11.47 -9.75 -3.12
N GLU A 30 -11.29 -10.48 -2.02
CA GLU A 30 -11.38 -9.90 -0.68
C GLU A 30 -10.24 -8.92 -0.44
N PHE A 31 -9.02 -9.28 -0.81
CA PHE A 31 -7.85 -8.42 -0.67
C PHE A 31 -7.99 -7.12 -1.50
N GLU A 32 -8.52 -7.19 -2.72
CA GLU A 32 -8.80 -6.00 -3.54
C GLU A 32 -9.82 -5.08 -2.84
N ALA A 33 -10.94 -5.62 -2.38
CA ALA A 33 -11.96 -4.84 -1.66
C ALA A 33 -11.41 -4.22 -0.36
N LEU A 34 -10.53 -4.93 0.34
CA LEU A 34 -9.85 -4.41 1.53
C LEU A 34 -8.88 -3.28 1.18
N ALA A 35 -8.11 -3.42 0.11
CA ALA A 35 -7.18 -2.38 -0.35
C ALA A 35 -7.91 -1.10 -0.79
N GLU A 36 -9.00 -1.24 -1.56
CA GLU A 36 -9.86 -0.11 -1.94
C GLU A 36 -10.45 0.59 -0.71
N GLY A 37 -10.98 -0.19 0.23
CA GLY A 37 -11.52 0.33 1.49
C GLY A 37 -10.44 0.92 2.41
N LEU A 38 -9.19 0.47 2.30
CA LEU A 38 -8.06 1.02 3.04
C LEU A 38 -7.68 2.41 2.50
N TRP A 39 -7.46 2.55 1.19
CA TRP A 39 -6.97 3.78 0.53
C TRP A 39 -8.04 4.85 0.32
N ASP A 40 -8.72 5.23 1.41
CA ASP A 40 -9.72 6.29 1.44
C ASP A 40 -9.08 7.66 1.20
N VAL A 41 -9.26 8.18 0.00
CA VAL A 41 -8.77 9.48 -0.45
C VAL A 41 -9.40 10.66 0.28
N GLU A 42 -10.58 10.49 0.89
CA GLU A 42 -11.23 11.55 1.67
C GLU A 42 -10.56 11.71 3.04
N ARG A 43 -9.81 10.69 3.49
CA ARG A 43 -9.17 10.66 4.82
C ARG A 43 -7.69 10.24 4.75
N PRO A 44 -6.85 10.97 4.01
CA PRO A 44 -5.44 10.62 3.78
C PRO A 44 -4.62 10.53 5.09
N ALA A 45 -4.98 11.32 6.09
CA ALA A 45 -4.33 11.30 7.41
C ALA A 45 -4.48 9.97 8.16
N LEU A 46 -5.49 9.16 7.84
CA LEU A 46 -5.68 7.84 8.46
C LEU A 46 -4.87 6.73 7.79
N VAL A 47 -4.29 7.01 6.61
CA VAL A 47 -3.64 6.00 5.76
C VAL A 47 -2.16 6.27 5.53
N GLY A 48 -1.65 7.45 5.89
CA GLY A 48 -0.23 7.81 5.74
C GLY A 48 0.72 6.77 6.33
N ASP A 49 0.49 6.37 7.58
CA ASP A 49 1.30 5.33 8.25
C ASP A 49 1.22 3.97 7.52
N TYR A 50 0.09 3.67 6.87
CA TYR A 50 -0.08 2.42 6.13
C TYR A 50 0.65 2.45 4.78
N VAL A 51 0.91 3.62 4.19
CA VAL A 51 1.72 3.75 2.97
C VAL A 51 3.17 3.34 3.25
N ASP A 52 3.75 3.82 4.35
CA ASP A 52 5.12 3.46 4.72
C ASP A 52 5.23 1.97 5.06
N ARG A 53 4.24 1.45 5.79
CA ARG A 53 4.14 0.01 6.09
C ARG A 53 3.95 -0.82 4.84
N TYR A 54 3.19 -0.34 3.86
CA TYR A 54 3.05 -1.01 2.57
C TYR A 54 4.41 -1.21 1.91
N PHE A 55 5.24 -0.18 1.74
CA PHE A 55 6.55 -0.40 1.12
C PHE A 55 7.46 -1.32 1.95
N ALA A 56 7.43 -1.20 3.27
CA ALA A 56 8.30 -1.98 4.16
C ALA A 56 7.92 -3.47 4.25
N GLU A 57 6.62 -3.77 4.34
CA GLU A 57 6.12 -5.14 4.60
C GLU A 57 5.89 -5.92 3.29
N SER A 58 5.62 -5.23 2.17
CA SER A 58 5.26 -5.85 0.88
C SER A 58 6.33 -6.78 0.32
N VAL A 59 7.61 -6.38 0.39
CA VAL A 59 8.70 -7.11 -0.29
C VAL A 59 8.86 -8.51 0.29
N ALA A 60 8.94 -8.62 1.61
CA ALA A 60 9.08 -9.91 2.31
C ALA A 60 7.84 -10.80 2.10
N LEU A 61 6.64 -10.20 2.10
CA LEU A 61 5.40 -10.93 1.88
C LEU A 61 5.32 -11.51 0.47
N CYS A 62 5.67 -10.71 -0.56
CA CYS A 62 5.71 -11.14 -1.95
C CYS A 62 6.79 -12.18 -2.24
N ALA A 63 7.96 -12.06 -1.60
CA ALA A 63 8.99 -13.10 -1.69
C ALA A 63 8.48 -14.45 -1.18
N THR A 64 7.57 -14.46 -0.20
CA THR A 64 6.98 -15.67 0.39
C THR A 64 5.79 -16.20 -0.42
N ARG A 65 4.89 -15.31 -0.87
CA ARG A 65 3.62 -15.69 -1.54
C ARG A 65 3.73 -15.82 -3.06
N GLY A 66 4.85 -15.39 -3.65
CA GLY A 66 5.18 -15.60 -5.06
C GLY A 66 4.56 -14.58 -6.01
N ALA A 67 4.71 -14.86 -7.31
CA ALA A 67 4.44 -13.90 -8.38
C ALA A 67 2.97 -13.48 -8.51
N SER A 68 2.02 -14.40 -8.37
CA SER A 68 0.58 -14.07 -8.47
C SER A 68 0.12 -13.12 -7.38
N PHE A 69 0.62 -13.31 -6.15
CA PHE A 69 0.34 -12.37 -5.06
C PHE A 69 1.08 -11.04 -5.27
N SER A 70 2.28 -11.07 -5.86
CA SER A 70 3.03 -9.85 -6.19
C SER A 70 2.30 -8.94 -7.18
N ASP A 71 1.66 -9.53 -8.19
CA ASP A 71 0.82 -8.82 -9.17
C ASP A 71 -0.33 -8.11 -8.47
N GLN A 72 -1.08 -8.88 -7.68
CA GLN A 72 -2.22 -8.39 -6.92
C GLN A 72 -1.85 -7.30 -5.89
N LEU A 73 -0.71 -7.46 -5.21
CA LEU A 73 -0.21 -6.45 -4.28
C LEU A 73 0.13 -5.15 -5.02
N GLY A 74 0.68 -5.25 -6.23
CA GLY A 74 0.95 -4.12 -7.12
C GLY A 74 -0.31 -3.38 -7.56
N ASP A 75 -1.41 -4.09 -7.81
CA ASP A 75 -2.72 -3.50 -8.12
C ASP A 75 -3.35 -2.76 -6.93
N ALA A 76 -3.01 -3.20 -5.72
CA ALA A 76 -3.41 -2.58 -4.45
C ALA A 76 -2.51 -1.42 -4.00
N PHE A 77 -1.72 -0.84 -4.93
CA PHE A 77 -0.87 0.31 -4.65
C PHE A 77 -1.67 1.48 -4.04
N PRO A 78 -1.09 2.26 -3.10
CA PRO A 78 -1.77 3.39 -2.47
C PRO A 78 -2.40 4.37 -3.48
N ARG A 79 -3.72 4.55 -3.41
CA ARG A 79 -4.50 5.44 -4.30
C ARG A 79 -4.63 6.88 -3.79
N VAL A 80 -3.85 7.23 -2.77
CA VAL A 80 -3.82 8.57 -2.16
C VAL A 80 -2.63 9.39 -2.67
N PRO A 81 -2.65 10.72 -2.58
CA PRO A 81 -1.47 11.53 -2.90
C PRO A 81 -0.30 11.19 -1.97
N LEU A 82 0.84 10.78 -2.54
CA LEU A 82 2.07 10.56 -1.80
C LEU A 82 2.85 11.87 -1.66
N ASP A 83 3.40 12.11 -0.47
CA ASP A 83 4.32 13.22 -0.24
C ASP A 83 5.73 12.93 -0.78
N THR A 84 6.68 13.84 -0.57
CA THR A 84 8.06 13.66 -1.02
C THR A 84 8.78 12.53 -0.29
N ALA A 85 8.52 12.34 1.01
CA ALA A 85 9.17 11.33 1.83
C ALA A 85 8.70 9.91 1.44
N GLN A 86 7.40 9.74 1.19
CA GLN A 86 6.80 8.48 0.73
C GLN A 86 7.26 8.10 -0.68
N VAL A 87 7.40 9.07 -1.60
CA VAL A 87 7.99 8.79 -2.92
C VAL A 87 9.46 8.37 -2.79
N ALA A 88 10.24 9.02 -1.94
CA ALA A 88 11.61 8.60 -1.68
C ALA A 88 11.68 7.21 -1.01
N ALA A 89 10.67 6.84 -0.21
CA ALA A 89 10.57 5.51 0.38
C ALA A 89 10.31 4.43 -0.69
N LEU A 90 9.43 4.70 -1.65
CA LEU A 90 9.20 3.83 -2.80
C LEU A 90 10.47 3.65 -3.66
N GLU A 91 11.18 4.75 -3.93
CA GLU A 91 12.46 4.71 -4.67
C GLU A 91 13.49 3.83 -3.95
N ARG A 92 13.68 4.00 -2.64
CA ARG A 92 14.56 3.13 -1.85
C ARG A 92 14.10 1.68 -1.82
N ALA A 93 12.79 1.44 -1.72
CA ALA A 93 12.26 0.09 -1.73
C ALA A 93 12.56 -0.63 -3.06
N LEU A 94 12.49 0.09 -4.18
CA LEU A 94 12.86 -0.42 -5.52
C LEU A 94 14.35 -0.72 -5.66
N GLU A 95 15.24 -0.16 -4.85
CA GLU A 95 16.67 -0.50 -4.86
C GLU A 95 16.97 -1.84 -4.17
N ALA A 96 16.04 -2.34 -3.35
CA ALA A 96 16.17 -3.62 -2.67
C ALA A 96 15.90 -4.82 -3.60
N ASP A 97 16.00 -6.04 -3.06
CA ASP A 97 15.66 -7.28 -3.78
C ASP A 97 14.15 -7.50 -3.84
N VAL A 98 13.47 -6.65 -4.61
CA VAL A 98 12.02 -6.73 -4.87
C VAL A 98 11.73 -7.78 -5.94
N PRO A 99 10.77 -8.70 -5.70
CA PRO A 99 10.29 -9.64 -6.71
C PRO A 99 9.94 -8.95 -8.03
N THR A 100 10.33 -9.53 -9.16
CA THR A 100 10.28 -8.90 -10.48
C THR A 100 8.90 -8.32 -10.85
N VAL A 101 7.83 -9.05 -10.54
CA VAL A 101 6.45 -8.62 -10.81
C VAL A 101 6.09 -7.38 -10.00
N LEU A 102 6.36 -7.40 -8.69
CA LEU A 102 6.11 -6.26 -7.81
C LEU A 102 6.96 -5.03 -8.20
N ARG A 103 8.24 -5.26 -8.51
CA ARG A 103 9.17 -4.22 -8.97
C ARG A 103 8.63 -3.49 -10.19
N ARG A 104 8.10 -4.23 -11.17
CA ARG A 104 7.52 -3.66 -12.39
C ARG A 104 6.32 -2.78 -12.05
N ALA A 105 5.35 -3.31 -11.30
CA ALA A 105 4.15 -2.56 -10.91
C ALA A 105 4.52 -1.25 -10.17
N TRP A 106 5.44 -1.32 -9.21
CA TRP A 106 5.92 -0.17 -8.45
C TRP A 106 6.67 0.86 -9.30
N ALA A 107 7.48 0.41 -10.27
CA ALA A 107 8.18 1.30 -11.19
C ALA A 107 7.18 2.06 -12.09
N ASP A 108 6.14 1.38 -12.59
CA ASP A 108 5.08 1.99 -13.40
C ASP A 108 4.34 3.08 -12.60
N HIS A 109 3.94 2.79 -11.34
CA HIS A 109 3.33 3.78 -10.45
C HIS A 109 4.24 4.97 -10.15
N LEU A 110 5.53 4.72 -9.91
CA LEU A 110 6.51 5.79 -9.65
C LEU A 110 6.65 6.74 -10.86
N ASP A 111 6.68 6.19 -12.07
CA ASP A 111 6.76 6.99 -13.29
C ASP A 111 5.48 7.82 -13.52
N ASP A 112 4.31 7.28 -13.20
CA ASP A 112 3.05 8.02 -13.24
C ASP A 112 2.97 9.14 -12.20
N LEU A 113 3.46 8.89 -10.98
CA LEU A 113 3.58 9.92 -9.94
C LEU A 113 4.49 11.07 -10.41
N ARG A 114 5.65 10.75 -11.01
CA ARG A 114 6.59 11.73 -11.57
C ARG A 114 5.96 12.53 -12.71
N ARG A 115 5.22 11.87 -13.61
CA ARG A 115 4.51 12.53 -14.73
C ARG A 115 3.43 13.48 -14.22
N SER A 116 2.62 13.06 -13.24
CA SER A 116 1.54 13.88 -12.67
C SER A 116 2.05 15.14 -11.95
N ARG A 117 3.27 15.09 -11.39
CA ARG A 117 3.90 16.24 -10.73
C ARG A 117 4.45 17.26 -11.74
N ARG A 118 4.94 16.81 -12.90
CA ARG A 118 5.43 17.69 -13.98
C ARG A 118 4.31 18.44 -14.69
N GLY A 119 3.13 17.83 -14.84
CA GLY A 119 1.96 18.47 -15.47
C GLY A 119 1.23 19.48 -14.57
N ARG A 120 1.60 19.59 -13.29
CA ARG A 120 1.05 20.55 -12.31
C ARG A 120 1.98 21.74 -12.02
N GLY A 121 3.04 21.90 -12.82
CA GLY A 121 4.00 23.01 -12.75
C GLY A 121 3.75 24.07 -13.81
#